data_AF-A0A5B8RXY5-F1
#
_entry.id   AF-A0A5B8RXY5-F1
#
_cell.length_a   1.000
_cell.length_b   1.000
_cell.length_c   1.000
_cell.angle_alpha   90.00
_cell.angle_beta   90.00
_cell.angle_gamma   90.00
#
_symmetry.space_group_name_H-M   'P 1'
#
loop_
_entity.id
_entity.type
_entity.pdbx_description
1 polymer ?
#
loop_
_entity_poly.entity_id
_entity_poly.type
_entity_poly.pdbx_seq_one_letter_code
_entity_poly.pdbx_strand_id
1 'polypeptide(L)'
;MLDVVRGVVVADELQGGGDGFHQVVVADDRGCGHGQRAWSQGLARWKRAAVGRMLTAKARRVHPSILTVEQAMRNATIACVSVTLLALSLAACDRLSDENEGEASPTYGLTADEEVISEPGSTPEPARTASAQAAFAPAQERRPAQSGKLNHPAAAASTKHLQAVHIMDPSGFAQPVVAANAQIPQGWKLVGGIQWNPGTPCGNNQLRINWGAVAPDQITAIGALPGFNWQVAGAAQQFNPCPVVAVRGAREFLEATARNLRQGAQIQGYEDQTAEAMRQLKQPLTAGKQLDAGQLLIAYTENGVPMQELLRAAVHFSTVGSSTMGQVYMVYGHRARAGQLDAELFSTVVASVQGNPEWQQAAMTRISKAIKQHHDGINADINAWNAREMAKINARGAADRAAIRAQTNREIAAINSQTAANTAATNDRIHRRTLEGIGEYNTYNGVGGSTVQSSIHGGARVFQDANNPNRAYSTDQPYAQPSGGYVELERRR
;
A
#
# COMPACT_ATOMS: atom_id res chain seq x y z
N MET A 1 28.68 -2.04 -16.02
CA MET A 1 28.48 -2.00 -17.49
C MET A 1 27.52 -3.12 -17.82
N LEU A 2 26.30 -2.72 -18.16
CA LEU A 2 25.25 -3.57 -18.68
C LEU A 2 25.70 -4.12 -20.03
N ASP A 3 25.34 -5.36 -20.32
CA ASP A 3 25.02 -5.70 -21.70
C ASP A 3 23.68 -6.43 -21.78
N VAL A 4 22.91 -5.95 -22.74
CA VAL A 4 21.53 -6.23 -23.07
C VAL A 4 21.54 -7.11 -24.29
N VAL A 5 20.87 -8.26 -24.29
CA VAL A 5 20.39 -8.87 -25.54
C VAL A 5 19.00 -9.48 -25.35
N ARG A 6 18.09 -8.99 -26.20
CA ARG A 6 16.72 -9.44 -26.45
C ARG A 6 16.70 -10.71 -27.32
N GLY A 7 15.66 -11.54 -27.15
CA GLY A 7 15.17 -12.51 -28.14
C GLY A 7 13.86 -13.10 -27.63
N VAL A 8 12.70 -12.49 -27.93
CA VAL A 8 11.78 -12.80 -29.05
C VAL A 8 11.38 -14.28 -29.09
N VAL A 9 10.17 -14.55 -28.60
CA VAL A 9 9.42 -15.80 -28.71
C VAL A 9 8.64 -15.78 -30.02
N VAL A 10 8.83 -16.81 -30.84
CA VAL A 10 7.98 -17.12 -32.01
C VAL A 10 6.78 -17.91 -31.48
N ALA A 11 5.57 -17.41 -31.71
CA ALA A 11 4.33 -18.13 -31.49
C ALA A 11 3.78 -18.57 -32.85
N ASP A 12 3.57 -19.88 -32.97
CA ASP A 12 3.08 -20.56 -34.16
C ASP A 12 1.56 -20.46 -34.26
N GLU A 13 1.12 -20.56 -35.50
CA GLU A 13 -0.16 -20.18 -36.08
C GLU A 13 -1.20 -21.31 -35.95
N LEU A 14 -2.41 -21.01 -35.47
CA LEU A 14 -3.59 -21.85 -35.73
C LEU A 14 -4.80 -20.99 -36.12
N GLN A 15 -5.27 -21.30 -37.32
CA GLN A 15 -6.36 -20.69 -38.08
C GLN A 15 -7.75 -21.06 -37.55
N GLY A 16 -8.70 -20.16 -37.81
CA GLY A 16 -10.15 -20.37 -37.70
C GLY A 16 -10.80 -19.07 -37.22
N GLY A 17 -11.36 -18.20 -38.06
CA GLY A 17 -12.35 -18.46 -39.10
C GLY A 17 -13.70 -17.95 -38.58
N GLY A 18 -14.05 -16.70 -38.91
CA GLY A 18 -15.33 -16.11 -38.50
C GLY A 18 -15.45 -14.64 -38.91
N ASP A 19 -16.28 -14.40 -39.93
CA ASP A 19 -16.60 -13.11 -40.53
C ASP A 19 -17.07 -12.05 -39.52
N GLY A 20 -16.52 -10.84 -39.62
CA GLY A 20 -16.96 -9.70 -38.84
C GLY A 20 -16.47 -8.37 -39.42
N PHE A 21 -17.34 -7.71 -40.19
CA PHE A 21 -17.33 -6.29 -40.59
C PHE A 21 -16.18 -5.41 -40.04
N HIS A 22 -15.24 -5.05 -40.91
CA HIS A 22 -14.34 -3.90 -40.69
C HIS A 22 -15.09 -2.59 -40.99
N GLN A 23 -15.45 -1.85 -39.94
CA GLN A 23 -15.74 -0.43 -40.07
C GLN A 23 -14.50 0.34 -39.56
N VAL A 24 -13.72 0.87 -40.49
CA VAL A 24 -12.61 1.78 -40.21
C VAL A 24 -13.21 3.12 -39.82
N VAL A 25 -13.09 3.50 -38.54
CA VAL A 25 -13.35 4.87 -38.09
C VAL A 25 -11.99 5.54 -37.90
N VAL A 26 -11.66 6.45 -38.81
CA VAL A 26 -10.59 7.42 -38.64
C VAL A 26 -11.10 8.45 -37.63
N ALA A 27 -10.51 8.49 -36.44
CA ALA A 27 -10.76 9.55 -35.47
C ALA A 27 -9.83 10.72 -35.79
N ASP A 28 -10.43 11.81 -36.28
CA ASP A 28 -9.80 13.12 -36.39
C ASP A 28 -9.83 13.82 -35.03
N ASP A 29 -8.73 14.48 -34.71
CA ASP A 29 -8.33 14.93 -33.37
C ASP A 29 -8.89 16.34 -33.11
N ARG A 30 -10.22 16.52 -33.13
CA ARG A 30 -10.88 17.79 -32.72
C ARG A 30 -12.30 17.56 -32.17
N GLY A 31 -12.50 17.87 -30.89
CA GLY A 31 -13.79 18.33 -30.37
C GLY A 31 -14.57 17.34 -29.48
N CYS A 32 -14.20 17.24 -28.19
CA CYS A 32 -15.05 16.68 -27.16
C CYS A 32 -16.20 17.65 -26.82
N GLY A 33 -17.44 17.32 -27.23
CA GLY A 33 -18.62 18.09 -26.80
C GLY A 33 -20.00 17.55 -27.19
N HIS A 34 -20.10 16.63 -28.16
CA HIS A 34 -21.40 16.20 -28.68
C HIS A 34 -21.81 14.73 -28.41
N GLY A 35 -20.93 13.89 -27.87
CA GLY A 35 -21.22 12.45 -27.66
C GLY A 35 -22.21 12.12 -26.53
N GLN A 36 -22.26 12.91 -25.45
CA GLN A 36 -23.08 12.58 -24.27
C GLN A 36 -24.60 12.78 -24.48
N ARG A 37 -25.02 13.64 -25.41
CA ARG A 37 -26.45 13.87 -25.70
C ARG A 37 -27.07 12.76 -26.56
N ALA A 38 -26.29 12.12 -27.44
CA ALA A 38 -26.80 11.00 -28.25
C ALA A 38 -27.01 9.72 -27.43
N TRP A 39 -26.14 9.46 -26.45
CA TRP A 39 -26.20 8.25 -25.63
C TRP A 39 -27.37 8.29 -24.62
N SER A 40 -27.61 9.44 -24.00
CA SER A 40 -28.73 9.63 -23.05
C SER A 40 -30.11 9.55 -23.73
N GLN A 41 -30.24 10.02 -24.97
CA GLN A 41 -31.49 9.91 -25.73
C GLN A 41 -31.77 8.47 -26.21
N GLY A 42 -30.72 7.71 -26.53
CA GLY A 42 -30.84 6.28 -26.87
C GLY A 42 -31.36 5.44 -25.69
N LEU A 43 -30.81 5.66 -24.50
CA LEU A 43 -31.21 4.93 -23.29
C LEU A 43 -32.66 5.22 -22.87
N ALA A 44 -33.14 6.46 -23.07
CA ALA A 44 -34.52 6.86 -22.78
C ALA A 44 -35.54 6.28 -23.79
N ARG A 45 -35.14 6.02 -25.03
CA ARG A 45 -35.99 5.33 -26.02
C ARG A 45 -36.07 3.83 -25.76
N TRP A 46 -34.95 3.22 -25.35
CA TRP A 46 -34.92 1.80 -25.01
C TRP A 46 -35.78 1.46 -23.77
N LYS A 47 -35.70 2.29 -22.71
CA LYS A 47 -36.55 2.14 -21.52
C LYS A 47 -38.05 2.25 -21.82
N ARG A 48 -38.46 3.17 -22.71
CA ARG A 48 -39.87 3.31 -23.13
C ARG A 48 -40.36 2.09 -23.94
N ALA A 49 -39.51 1.51 -24.78
CA ALA A 49 -39.85 0.33 -25.57
C ALA A 49 -39.92 -0.97 -24.74
N ALA A 50 -39.16 -1.06 -23.64
CA ALA A 50 -39.18 -2.20 -22.73
C ALA A 50 -40.42 -2.20 -21.81
N VAL A 51 -40.80 -1.02 -21.28
CA VAL A 51 -41.98 -0.87 -20.42
C VAL A 51 -43.29 -1.08 -21.20
N GLY A 52 -43.36 -0.62 -22.46
CA GLY A 52 -44.53 -0.84 -23.32
C GLY A 52 -44.80 -2.32 -23.64
N ARG A 53 -43.74 -3.14 -23.75
CA ARG A 53 -43.87 -4.58 -24.04
C ARG A 53 -44.22 -5.43 -22.81
N MET A 54 -43.88 -4.98 -21.60
CA MET A 54 -44.30 -5.67 -20.37
C MET A 54 -45.78 -5.47 -20.05
N LEU A 55 -46.36 -4.32 -20.43
CA LEU A 55 -47.76 -4.00 -20.14
C LEU A 55 -48.76 -4.70 -21.08
N THR A 56 -48.34 -5.15 -22.26
CA THR A 56 -49.21 -5.88 -23.21
C THR A 56 -49.25 -7.39 -22.99
N ALA A 57 -48.33 -7.97 -22.21
CA ALA A 57 -48.26 -9.42 -21.99
C ALA A 57 -49.13 -9.94 -20.82
N LYS A 58 -49.80 -9.06 -20.05
CA LYS A 58 -50.52 -9.44 -18.82
C LYS A 58 -52.05 -9.29 -18.89
N ALA A 59 -52.62 -9.26 -20.10
CA ALA A 59 -54.05 -9.00 -20.31
C ALA A 59 -54.87 -10.21 -20.83
N ARG A 60 -54.40 -11.46 -20.68
CA ARG A 60 -55.24 -12.64 -20.95
C ARG A 60 -55.07 -13.71 -19.89
N ARG A 61 -56.21 -14.10 -19.29
CA ARG A 61 -56.48 -15.15 -18.28
C ARG A 61 -56.41 -14.71 -16.82
N VAL A 62 -57.55 -14.33 -16.27
CA VAL A 62 -57.93 -14.65 -14.87
C VAL A 62 -59.43 -14.91 -14.83
N HIS A 63 -59.81 -16.12 -14.39
CA HIS A 63 -61.10 -16.42 -13.76
C HIS A 63 -61.00 -16.09 -12.26
N PRO A 64 -62.08 -15.67 -11.59
CA PRO A 64 -61.97 -15.06 -10.27
C PRO A 64 -61.87 -16.14 -9.18
N SER A 65 -60.89 -15.99 -8.30
CA SER A 65 -60.92 -16.57 -6.97
C SER A 65 -60.62 -15.46 -5.99
N ILE A 66 -61.57 -15.28 -5.07
CA ILE A 66 -61.60 -14.24 -4.06
C ILE A 66 -60.41 -14.45 -3.12
N LEU A 67 -59.40 -13.61 -3.25
CA LEU A 67 -58.37 -13.36 -2.25
C LEU A 67 -58.23 -11.85 -2.13
N THR A 68 -58.35 -11.38 -0.89
CA THR A 68 -58.47 -9.99 -0.48
C THR A 68 -57.29 -9.13 -0.96
N VAL A 69 -57.64 -8.06 -1.68
CA VAL A 69 -56.76 -7.04 -2.29
C VAL A 69 -55.76 -6.42 -1.30
N GLU A 70 -56.04 -6.49 0.00
CA GLU A 70 -55.24 -5.92 1.08
C GLU A 70 -53.89 -6.63 1.29
N GLN A 71 -53.81 -7.93 0.98
CA GLN A 71 -52.58 -8.72 1.19
C GLN A 71 -51.61 -8.62 0.00
N ALA A 72 -52.13 -8.31 -1.19
CA ALA A 72 -51.31 -8.04 -2.38
C ALA A 72 -50.65 -6.65 -2.33
N MET A 73 -51.28 -5.66 -1.69
CA MET A 73 -50.67 -4.32 -1.54
C MET A 73 -49.51 -4.31 -0.53
N ARG A 74 -49.59 -5.06 0.58
CA ARG A 74 -48.49 -5.12 1.58
C ARG A 74 -47.19 -5.72 1.03
N ASN A 75 -47.28 -6.68 0.10
CA ASN A 75 -46.09 -7.30 -0.50
C ASN A 75 -45.48 -6.45 -1.63
N ALA A 76 -46.25 -5.56 -2.26
CA ALA A 76 -45.74 -4.67 -3.30
C ALA A 76 -44.99 -3.44 -2.75
N THR A 77 -45.34 -2.96 -1.54
CA THR A 77 -44.66 -1.81 -0.91
C THR A 77 -43.28 -2.16 -0.34
N ILE A 78 -43.07 -3.41 0.08
CA ILE A 78 -41.77 -3.89 0.63
C ILE A 78 -40.73 -4.10 -0.49
N ALA A 79 -41.18 -4.37 -1.72
CA ALA A 79 -40.29 -4.55 -2.88
C ALA A 79 -39.77 -3.22 -3.47
N CYS A 80 -40.50 -2.10 -3.31
CA CYS A 80 -40.10 -0.80 -3.90
C CYS A 80 -39.18 0.05 -3.02
N VAL A 81 -39.14 -0.16 -1.70
CA VAL A 81 -38.26 0.61 -0.80
C VAL A 81 -36.82 0.08 -0.80
N SER A 82 -36.61 -1.18 -1.20
CA SER A 82 -35.30 -1.85 -1.15
C SER A 82 -34.42 -1.59 -2.39
N VAL A 83 -34.99 -1.05 -3.48
CA VAL A 83 -34.26 -0.80 -4.75
C VAL A 83 -33.58 0.58 -4.76
N THR A 84 -33.98 1.51 -3.89
CA THR A 84 -33.48 2.91 -3.92
C THR A 84 -32.22 3.12 -3.07
N LEU A 85 -31.90 2.22 -2.14
CA LEU A 85 -30.75 2.37 -1.23
C LEU A 85 -29.40 1.90 -1.81
N LEU A 86 -29.40 1.15 -2.92
CA LEU A 86 -28.15 0.69 -3.58
C LEU A 86 -27.64 1.65 -4.67
N ALA A 87 -28.41 2.66 -5.06
CA ALA A 87 -28.00 3.65 -6.07
C ALA A 87 -27.18 4.81 -5.49
N LEU A 88 -27.14 4.97 -4.17
CA LEU A 88 -26.45 6.07 -3.49
C LEU A 88 -24.99 5.76 -3.08
N SER A 89 -24.57 4.50 -3.10
CA SER A 89 -23.18 4.11 -2.76
C SER A 89 -22.23 4.03 -3.96
N LEU A 90 -22.72 4.13 -5.19
CA LEU A 90 -21.91 4.11 -6.42
C LEU A 90 -21.74 5.49 -7.09
N ALA A 91 -22.36 6.56 -6.57
CA ALA A 91 -22.24 7.92 -7.09
C ALA A 91 -21.24 8.81 -6.31
N ALA A 92 -20.58 8.28 -5.27
CA ALA A 92 -19.70 9.04 -4.36
C ALA A 92 -18.20 8.98 -4.71
N CYS A 93 -17.80 8.35 -5.81
CA CYS A 93 -16.40 8.26 -6.24
C CYS A 93 -16.04 9.07 -7.49
N ASP A 94 -16.97 9.87 -8.05
CA ASP A 94 -16.76 10.54 -9.36
C ASP A 94 -17.01 12.07 -9.33
N ARG A 95 -16.90 12.70 -8.15
CA ARG A 95 -17.14 14.14 -7.97
C ARG A 95 -16.17 14.79 -6.99
N LEU A 96 -14.87 14.73 -7.31
CA LEU A 96 -13.84 15.55 -6.67
C LEU A 96 -12.79 15.95 -7.71
N SER A 97 -13.22 16.74 -8.70
CA SER A 97 -12.32 17.46 -9.60
C SER A 97 -13.11 18.56 -10.28
N ASP A 98 -13.35 19.65 -9.54
CA ASP A 98 -13.44 21.00 -10.08
C ASP A 98 -13.48 21.99 -8.90
N GLU A 99 -12.83 23.14 -9.08
CA GLU A 99 -12.77 24.31 -8.18
C GLU A 99 -11.70 24.30 -7.08
N ASN A 100 -10.45 24.69 -7.42
CA ASN A 100 -9.80 25.89 -6.86
C ASN A 100 -8.44 26.16 -7.54
N GLU A 101 -8.44 26.90 -8.65
CA GLU A 101 -7.23 27.61 -9.12
C GLU A 101 -7.16 28.95 -8.38
N GLY A 102 -6.56 28.90 -7.19
CA GLY A 102 -6.14 30.06 -6.41
C GLY A 102 -4.63 30.19 -6.47
N GLU A 103 -4.17 31.01 -7.40
CA GLU A 103 -2.78 31.43 -7.60
C GLU A 103 -2.17 31.97 -6.30
N ALA A 104 -1.20 31.25 -5.74
CA ALA A 104 -0.29 31.78 -4.72
C ALA A 104 1.11 31.19 -4.94
N SER A 105 1.98 31.99 -5.54
CA SER A 105 3.40 31.69 -5.71
C SER A 105 4.10 31.61 -4.34
N PRO A 106 4.92 30.57 -4.05
CA PRO A 106 5.75 30.58 -2.86
C PRO A 106 6.97 31.48 -3.09
N THR A 107 7.06 32.55 -2.30
CA THR A 107 8.25 33.37 -2.15
C THR A 107 9.32 32.56 -1.41
N TYR A 108 10.42 32.22 -2.07
CA TYR A 108 11.58 31.61 -1.43
C TYR A 108 12.35 32.67 -0.64
N GLY A 109 12.08 32.78 0.65
CA GLY A 109 12.93 33.48 1.61
C GLY A 109 14.03 32.54 2.10
N LEU A 110 15.25 32.74 1.60
CA LEU A 110 16.46 32.16 2.18
C LEU A 110 16.83 32.98 3.43
N THR A 111 16.60 32.45 4.61
CA THR A 111 17.34 32.84 5.82
C THR A 111 18.34 31.73 6.12
N ALA A 112 19.62 32.09 6.02
CA ALA A 112 20.73 31.26 6.47
C ALA A 112 20.79 31.24 8.02
N ASP A 113 21.47 30.21 8.52
CA ASP A 113 22.02 30.05 9.87
C ASP A 113 21.11 29.41 10.94
N GLU A 114 21.12 28.07 11.00
CA GLU A 114 21.36 27.36 12.27
C GLU A 114 21.87 25.93 11.99
N GLU A 115 23.11 25.68 12.41
CA GLU A 115 23.84 24.42 12.25
C GLU A 115 23.41 23.43 13.35
N VAL A 116 22.50 22.50 13.02
CA VAL A 116 22.11 21.41 13.93
C VAL A 116 22.89 20.15 13.59
N ILE A 117 23.89 19.87 14.42
CA ILE A 117 24.66 18.61 14.44
C ILE A 117 23.68 17.47 14.80
N SER A 118 23.53 16.50 13.88
CA SER A 118 22.70 15.30 14.10
C SER A 118 23.60 14.07 14.31
N GLU A 119 23.44 13.41 15.47
CA GLU A 119 24.08 12.14 15.80
C GLU A 119 23.50 10.95 14.97
N PRO A 120 24.29 9.88 14.72
CA PRO A 120 23.81 8.70 14.01
C PRO A 120 23.12 7.71 14.97
N GLY A 121 21.78 7.68 14.95
CA GLY A 121 20.97 6.80 15.79
C GLY A 121 20.32 5.61 15.07
N SER A 122 20.86 4.41 15.34
CA SER A 122 20.23 3.09 15.36
C SER A 122 19.51 2.51 14.12
N THR A 123 20.06 1.39 13.64
CA THR A 123 19.40 0.38 12.81
C THR A 123 18.13 -0.18 13.46
N PRO A 124 17.02 -0.36 12.72
CA PRO A 124 15.80 -0.97 13.25
C PRO A 124 15.99 -2.48 13.46
N GLU A 125 15.76 -2.92 14.69
CA GLU A 125 15.67 -4.31 15.12
C GLU A 125 14.51 -5.03 14.38
N PRO A 126 14.69 -6.26 13.89
CA PRO A 126 13.61 -6.99 13.21
C PRO A 126 12.47 -7.26 14.20
N ALA A 127 11.29 -6.72 13.88
CA ALA A 127 10.07 -6.90 14.63
C ALA A 127 9.80 -8.39 14.91
N ARG A 128 9.93 -8.77 16.19
CA ARG A 128 9.44 -10.05 16.70
C ARG A 128 7.97 -10.18 16.33
N THR A 129 7.64 -11.32 15.73
CA THR A 129 6.28 -11.74 15.41
C THR A 129 5.44 -11.71 16.68
N ALA A 130 4.70 -10.62 16.89
CA ALA A 130 3.79 -10.48 18.01
C ALA A 130 2.71 -11.55 17.85
N SER A 131 2.85 -12.62 18.64
CA SER A 131 1.85 -13.67 18.74
C SER A 131 0.53 -13.02 19.15
N ALA A 132 -0.55 -13.32 18.43
CA ALA A 132 -1.92 -12.85 18.71
C ALA A 132 -2.51 -13.49 19.99
N GLN A 133 -1.73 -13.54 21.07
CA GLN A 133 -2.00 -14.31 22.30
C GLN A 133 -2.71 -13.52 23.40
N ALA A 134 -2.98 -12.23 23.26
CA ALA A 134 -3.62 -11.43 24.30
C ALA A 134 -5.03 -10.98 23.91
N ALA A 135 -6.07 -11.77 24.23
CA ALA A 135 -7.46 -11.30 24.47
C ALA A 135 -8.51 -12.40 24.81
N PHE A 136 -8.13 -13.65 25.11
CA PHE A 136 -9.13 -14.73 25.37
C PHE A 136 -9.16 -15.24 26.82
N ALA A 137 -8.79 -14.42 27.79
CA ALA A 137 -9.15 -14.68 29.18
C ALA A 137 -10.55 -14.11 29.42
N PRO A 138 -11.57 -14.90 29.79
CA PRO A 138 -12.74 -14.31 30.42
C PRO A 138 -12.22 -13.52 31.64
N ALA A 139 -12.75 -12.32 31.85
CA ALA A 139 -12.58 -11.59 33.10
C ALA A 139 -13.24 -12.42 34.22
N GLN A 140 -12.55 -13.46 34.67
CA GLN A 140 -12.84 -14.16 35.91
C GLN A 140 -12.38 -13.22 37.01
N GLU A 141 -13.29 -12.36 37.44
CA GLU A 141 -13.20 -11.71 38.72
C GLU A 141 -12.97 -12.79 39.78
N ARG A 142 -11.71 -12.91 40.24
CA ARG A 142 -11.27 -13.90 41.23
C ARG A 142 -11.93 -13.57 42.56
N ARG A 143 -13.20 -13.94 42.72
CA ARG A 143 -13.85 -13.94 44.04
C ARG A 143 -13.24 -15.05 44.89
N PRO A 144 -12.84 -14.78 46.15
CA PRO A 144 -12.27 -15.78 47.03
C PRO A 144 -13.26 -16.94 47.24
N ALA A 145 -12.73 -18.15 47.15
CA ALA A 145 -13.47 -19.39 47.27
C ALA A 145 -14.10 -19.52 48.67
N GLN A 146 -15.38 -19.18 48.78
CA GLN A 146 -16.18 -19.61 49.93
C GLN A 146 -16.55 -21.07 49.72
N SER A 147 -15.81 -21.95 50.39
CA SER A 147 -16.11 -23.37 50.56
C SER A 147 -17.36 -23.55 51.44
N GLY A 148 -18.53 -23.31 50.87
CA GLY A 148 -19.84 -23.51 51.49
C GLY A 148 -20.55 -24.73 50.90
N LYS A 149 -20.82 -25.71 51.76
CA LYS A 149 -21.79 -26.83 51.68
C LYS A 149 -22.34 -27.19 50.29
N LEU A 150 -22.01 -28.43 49.88
CA LEU A 150 -22.56 -29.19 48.74
C LEU A 150 -24.05 -28.89 48.50
N ASN A 151 -24.27 -28.08 47.47
CA ASN A 151 -25.58 -27.71 46.96
C ASN A 151 -26.33 -28.95 46.49
N HIS A 152 -27.63 -28.97 46.78
CA HIS A 152 -28.59 -29.79 46.05
C HIS A 152 -28.31 -29.67 44.54
N PRO A 153 -28.48 -30.74 43.74
CA PRO A 153 -28.42 -30.62 42.28
C PRO A 153 -29.38 -29.49 41.91
N ALA A 154 -28.82 -28.37 41.45
CA ALA A 154 -29.61 -27.25 40.98
C ALA A 154 -30.57 -27.82 39.96
N ALA A 155 -31.88 -27.71 40.23
CA ALA A 155 -32.91 -28.23 39.34
C ALA A 155 -32.58 -27.73 37.94
N ALA A 156 -32.47 -28.65 36.98
CA ALA A 156 -32.07 -28.34 35.62
C ALA A 156 -32.97 -27.19 35.12
N ALA A 157 -32.35 -26.03 34.85
CA ALA A 157 -33.08 -24.86 34.40
C ALA A 157 -33.83 -25.23 33.12
N SER A 158 -35.12 -24.92 33.05
CA SER A 158 -35.93 -25.22 31.87
C SER A 158 -35.36 -24.49 30.65
N THR A 159 -34.91 -25.25 29.65
CA THR A 159 -34.43 -24.72 28.37
C THR A 159 -35.58 -24.46 27.38
N LYS A 160 -36.82 -24.79 27.75
CA LYS A 160 -38.01 -24.67 26.89
C LYS A 160 -38.54 -23.24 26.77
N HIS A 161 -38.28 -22.40 27.77
CA HIS A 161 -38.73 -21.01 27.79
C HIS A 161 -37.53 -20.09 27.56
N LEU A 162 -37.63 -19.24 26.54
CA LEU A 162 -36.61 -18.24 26.24
C LEU A 162 -37.09 -16.86 26.69
N GLN A 163 -36.15 -16.02 27.14
CA GLN A 163 -36.35 -14.63 27.47
C GLN A 163 -35.50 -13.75 26.54
N ALA A 164 -36.03 -12.59 26.16
CA ALA A 164 -35.30 -11.61 25.36
C ALA A 164 -34.25 -10.89 26.20
N VAL A 165 -33.07 -10.66 25.63
CA VAL A 165 -31.97 -9.91 26.24
C VAL A 165 -31.30 -8.98 25.23
N HIS A 166 -30.66 -7.93 25.74
CA HIS A 166 -29.93 -6.95 24.94
C HIS A 166 -28.42 -7.14 25.09
N ILE A 167 -27.74 -7.36 23.96
CA ILE A 167 -26.28 -7.37 23.88
C ILE A 167 -25.84 -5.90 23.72
N MET A 168 -25.18 -5.38 24.75
CA MET A 168 -24.84 -3.96 24.84
C MET A 168 -23.44 -3.67 24.27
N ASP A 169 -23.29 -2.49 23.66
CA ASP A 169 -22.02 -1.83 23.44
C ASP A 169 -21.85 -0.71 24.49
N PRO A 170 -21.12 -0.97 25.60
CA PRO A 170 -20.98 -0.01 26.69
C PRO A 170 -20.12 1.20 26.31
N SER A 171 -19.32 1.10 25.23
CA SER A 171 -18.46 2.18 24.73
C SER A 171 -18.92 2.69 23.36
N GLY A 172 -20.17 2.42 22.99
CA GLY A 172 -20.73 2.84 21.72
C GLY A 172 -20.89 4.36 21.68
N PHE A 173 -20.57 4.97 20.54
CA PHE A 173 -20.99 6.31 20.07
C PHE A 173 -21.35 7.36 21.14
N ALA A 174 -20.47 7.58 22.12
CA ALA A 174 -20.64 8.47 23.29
C ALA A 174 -21.58 8.00 24.41
N GLN A 175 -22.42 6.98 24.22
CA GLN A 175 -23.29 6.41 25.26
C GLN A 175 -23.59 4.92 25.02
N PRO A 176 -23.86 4.11 26.06
CA PRO A 176 -24.23 2.71 25.89
C PRO A 176 -25.40 2.53 24.94
N VAL A 177 -25.26 1.64 23.95
CA VAL A 177 -26.29 1.35 22.94
C VAL A 177 -26.48 -0.16 22.77
N VAL A 178 -27.69 -0.57 22.36
CA VAL A 178 -27.99 -1.97 22.06
C VAL A 178 -27.39 -2.33 20.70
N ALA A 179 -26.47 -3.28 20.67
CA ALA A 179 -25.84 -3.77 19.45
C ALA A 179 -26.62 -4.91 18.79
N ALA A 180 -27.24 -5.77 19.60
CA ALA A 180 -28.07 -6.87 19.14
C ALA A 180 -29.08 -7.28 20.21
N ASN A 181 -30.16 -7.92 19.77
CA ASN A 181 -31.11 -8.64 20.63
C ASN A 181 -30.87 -10.13 20.49
N ALA A 182 -31.08 -10.89 21.55
CA ALA A 182 -31.03 -12.35 21.52
C ALA A 182 -32.11 -12.94 22.43
N GLN A 183 -32.44 -14.22 22.24
CA GLN A 183 -33.26 -15.00 23.16
C GLN A 183 -32.40 -16.06 23.84
N ILE A 184 -32.45 -16.09 25.17
CA ILE A 184 -31.67 -17.04 25.99
C ILE A 184 -32.61 -17.80 26.93
N PRO A 185 -32.26 -19.00 27.43
CA PRO A 185 -33.13 -19.70 28.36
C PRO A 185 -33.44 -18.89 29.61
N GLN A 186 -34.66 -19.04 30.11
CA GLN A 186 -35.10 -18.34 31.32
C GLN A 186 -34.22 -18.72 32.51
N GLY A 187 -33.81 -17.72 33.29
CA GLY A 187 -32.90 -17.90 34.43
C GLY A 187 -31.41 -17.94 34.08
N TRP A 188 -31.04 -17.98 32.79
CA TRP A 188 -29.65 -17.79 32.38
C TRP A 188 -29.26 -16.32 32.47
N LYS A 189 -27.97 -16.07 32.75
CA LYS A 189 -27.42 -14.72 32.85
C LYS A 189 -26.68 -14.36 31.57
N LEU A 190 -27.01 -13.22 30.98
CA LEU A 190 -26.20 -12.62 29.92
C LEU A 190 -24.91 -12.04 30.52
N VAL A 191 -23.78 -12.34 29.89
CA VAL A 191 -22.45 -11.80 30.22
C VAL A 191 -21.76 -11.30 28.96
N GLY A 192 -20.87 -10.33 29.11
CA GLY A 192 -20.12 -9.74 27.99
C GLY A 192 -20.93 -8.71 27.19
N GLY A 193 -20.57 -8.52 25.93
CA GLY A 193 -21.14 -7.52 25.04
C GLY A 193 -20.22 -7.21 23.87
N ILE A 194 -20.26 -5.97 23.41
CA ILE A 194 -19.32 -5.43 22.42
C ILE A 194 -18.15 -4.77 23.13
N GLN A 195 -16.94 -4.98 22.61
CA GLN A 195 -15.74 -4.28 23.02
C GLN A 195 -15.01 -3.75 21.79
N TRP A 196 -14.29 -2.63 21.97
CA TRP A 196 -13.51 -2.01 20.91
C TRP A 196 -12.02 -2.07 21.24
N ASN A 197 -11.21 -2.53 20.30
CA ASN A 197 -9.75 -2.53 20.37
C ASN A 197 -9.18 -1.58 19.31
N PRO A 198 -9.04 -0.28 19.61
CA PRO A 198 -8.49 0.69 18.66
C PRO A 198 -6.99 0.47 18.38
N GLY A 199 -6.31 -0.37 19.16
CA GLY A 199 -4.88 -0.64 18.99
C GLY A 199 -4.52 -1.52 17.80
N THR A 200 -5.50 -2.15 17.13
CA THR A 200 -5.25 -2.93 15.91
C THR A 200 -5.58 -2.14 14.65
N PRO A 201 -4.63 -1.95 13.73
CA PRO A 201 -4.89 -1.31 12.45
C PRO A 201 -5.70 -2.19 11.48
N CYS A 202 -5.82 -3.49 11.76
CA CYS A 202 -6.71 -4.38 11.02
C CYS A 202 -8.18 -4.10 11.39
N GLY A 203 -8.94 -3.54 10.44
CA GLY A 203 -10.28 -2.98 10.64
C GLY A 203 -11.25 -3.80 11.50
N ASN A 204 -11.68 -4.99 11.05
CA ASN A 204 -12.66 -5.77 11.82
C ASN A 204 -12.08 -6.35 13.12
N ASN A 205 -10.75 -6.42 13.28
CA ASN A 205 -10.15 -6.86 14.56
C ASN A 205 -10.33 -5.82 15.67
N GLN A 206 -10.73 -4.59 15.32
CA GLN A 206 -11.10 -3.56 16.28
C GLN A 206 -12.44 -3.87 16.96
N LEU A 207 -13.35 -4.56 16.28
CA LEU A 207 -14.63 -4.95 16.86
C LEU A 207 -14.48 -6.33 17.52
N ARG A 208 -14.74 -6.39 18.82
CA ARG A 208 -14.70 -7.63 19.61
C ARG A 208 -16.10 -7.93 20.13
N ILE A 209 -16.80 -8.81 19.43
CA ILE A 209 -18.09 -9.34 19.88
C ILE A 209 -17.80 -10.49 20.84
N ASN A 210 -17.98 -10.29 22.13
CA ASN A 210 -17.74 -11.31 23.15
C ASN A 210 -18.90 -11.32 24.14
N TRP A 211 -19.91 -12.15 23.89
CA TRP A 211 -21.06 -12.29 24.78
C TRP A 211 -21.37 -13.76 25.01
N GLY A 212 -22.04 -14.06 26.12
CA GLY A 212 -22.54 -15.39 26.41
C GLY A 212 -23.74 -15.36 27.34
N ALA A 213 -24.56 -16.41 27.26
CA ALA A 213 -25.58 -16.76 28.22
C ALA A 213 -25.05 -17.92 29.06
N VAL A 214 -24.99 -17.73 30.37
CA VAL A 214 -24.48 -18.73 31.31
C VAL A 214 -25.62 -19.30 32.14
N ALA A 215 -25.72 -20.62 32.18
CA ALA A 215 -26.73 -21.32 32.95
C ALA A 215 -26.51 -21.16 34.48
N PRO A 216 -27.52 -21.45 35.32
CA PRO A 216 -27.38 -21.41 36.77
C PRO A 216 -26.26 -22.30 37.35
N ASP A 217 -25.84 -23.34 36.62
CA ASP A 217 -24.73 -24.22 36.99
C ASP A 217 -23.33 -23.58 36.80
N GLN A 218 -23.27 -22.39 36.19
CA GLN A 218 -22.07 -21.59 35.91
C GLN A 218 -21.04 -22.21 34.95
N ILE A 219 -21.31 -23.40 34.42
CA ILE A 219 -20.40 -24.13 33.52
C ILE A 219 -20.99 -24.26 32.13
N THR A 220 -22.31 -24.44 32.03
CA THR A 220 -23.02 -24.52 30.77
C THR A 220 -23.21 -23.11 30.23
N ALA A 221 -22.79 -22.89 28.98
CA ALA A 221 -22.87 -21.57 28.36
C ALA A 221 -23.01 -21.64 26.84
N ILE A 222 -23.79 -20.71 26.28
CA ILE A 222 -23.91 -20.48 24.84
C ILE A 222 -23.47 -19.04 24.57
N GLY A 223 -22.65 -18.79 23.56
CA GLY A 223 -22.20 -17.43 23.29
C GLY A 223 -21.52 -17.25 21.95
N ALA A 224 -21.04 -16.04 21.73
CA ALA A 224 -20.21 -15.68 20.60
C ALA A 224 -18.86 -15.17 21.09
N LEU A 225 -17.81 -15.66 20.45
CA LEU A 225 -16.44 -15.23 20.63
C LEU A 225 -16.05 -14.25 19.53
N PRO A 226 -15.08 -13.36 19.79
CA PRO A 226 -14.62 -12.39 18.81
C PRO A 226 -14.22 -13.04 17.49
N GLY A 227 -14.67 -12.42 16.41
CA GLY A 227 -14.17 -12.68 15.07
C GLY A 227 -12.69 -12.34 14.91
N PHE A 228 -12.18 -12.66 13.73
CA PHE A 228 -10.80 -12.43 13.37
C PHE A 228 -10.65 -12.25 11.86
N ASN A 229 -9.87 -11.26 11.47
CA ASN A 229 -9.42 -11.00 10.11
C ASN A 229 -7.91 -11.23 10.00
N TRP A 230 -7.50 -11.88 8.92
CA TRP A 230 -6.11 -12.21 8.63
C TRP A 230 -5.82 -12.16 7.13
N GLN A 231 -4.54 -12.11 6.80
CA GLN A 231 -4.02 -12.37 5.47
C GLN A 231 -3.61 -13.84 5.38
N VAL A 232 -3.98 -14.51 4.28
CA VAL A 232 -3.59 -15.91 4.08
C VAL A 232 -2.09 -15.97 3.77
N ALA A 233 -1.35 -16.81 4.50
CA ALA A 233 0.08 -17.02 4.26
C ALA A 233 0.37 -17.44 2.80
N GLY A 234 1.33 -16.78 2.17
CA GLY A 234 1.67 -16.91 0.74
C GLY A 234 0.87 -16.00 -0.21
N ALA A 235 -0.17 -15.32 0.29
CA ALA A 235 -0.98 -14.35 -0.44
C ALA A 235 -1.18 -13.07 0.40
N ALA A 236 -0.17 -12.69 1.17
CA ALA A 236 -0.19 -11.49 2.02
C ALA A 236 0.41 -10.29 1.29
N GLN A 237 -0.17 -9.12 1.51
CA GLN A 237 0.35 -7.84 1.06
C GLN A 237 1.08 -7.13 2.19
N GLN A 238 2.26 -6.59 1.91
CA GLN A 238 3.12 -5.92 2.88
C GLN A 238 2.44 -4.74 3.59
N PHE A 239 1.62 -3.96 2.87
CA PHE A 239 0.96 -2.76 3.42
C PHE A 239 -0.39 -3.03 4.08
N ASN A 240 -0.86 -4.27 4.06
CA ASN A 240 -2.10 -4.61 4.74
C ASN A 240 -1.78 -4.88 6.23
N PRO A 241 -2.42 -4.18 7.17
CA PRO A 241 -2.10 -4.27 8.59
C PRO A 241 -2.58 -5.55 9.28
N CYS A 242 -3.31 -6.42 8.58
CA CYS A 242 -3.85 -7.63 9.18
C CYS A 242 -2.76 -8.69 9.38
N PRO A 243 -2.85 -9.48 10.47
CA PRO A 243 -1.88 -10.52 10.75
C PRO A 243 -1.88 -11.59 9.66
N VAL A 244 -0.70 -12.17 9.38
CA VAL A 244 -0.57 -13.26 8.39
C VAL A 244 -0.74 -14.59 9.10
N VAL A 245 -1.69 -15.41 8.65
CA VAL A 245 -1.99 -16.73 9.23
C VAL A 245 -2.16 -17.77 8.12
N ALA A 246 -1.62 -18.96 8.33
CA ALA A 246 -1.72 -20.10 7.42
C ALA A 246 -3.04 -20.88 7.59
N VAL A 247 -4.17 -20.18 7.63
CA VAL A 247 -5.51 -20.76 7.74
C VAL A 247 -6.27 -20.46 6.46
N ARG A 248 -6.76 -21.51 5.79
CA ARG A 248 -7.37 -21.49 4.46
C ARG A 248 -8.80 -22.02 4.42
N GLY A 249 -9.34 -22.45 5.55
CA GLY A 249 -10.72 -22.92 5.66
C GLY A 249 -11.28 -22.87 7.08
N ALA A 250 -12.58 -23.18 7.20
CA ALA A 250 -13.33 -23.15 8.46
C ALA A 250 -12.83 -24.21 9.45
N ARG A 251 -12.49 -25.41 8.96
CA ARG A 251 -11.92 -26.46 9.81
C ARG A 251 -10.62 -26.02 10.49
N GLU A 252 -9.64 -25.62 9.70
CA GLU A 252 -8.34 -25.17 10.20
C GLU A 252 -8.48 -24.00 11.18
N PHE A 253 -9.38 -23.06 10.87
CA PHE A 253 -9.71 -21.94 11.73
C PHE A 253 -10.30 -22.37 13.08
N LEU A 254 -11.30 -23.26 13.07
CA LEU A 254 -11.95 -23.75 14.28
C LEU A 254 -11.01 -24.59 15.13
N GLU A 255 -10.16 -25.41 14.53
CA GLU A 255 -9.16 -26.19 15.26
C GLU A 255 -8.11 -25.30 15.91
N ALA A 256 -7.64 -24.25 15.23
CA ALA A 256 -6.76 -23.25 15.81
C ALA A 256 -7.43 -22.49 16.96
N THR A 257 -8.71 -22.14 16.77
CA THR A 257 -9.54 -21.49 17.79
C THR A 257 -9.70 -22.38 19.03
N ALA A 258 -10.01 -23.67 18.85
CA ALA A 258 -10.13 -24.64 19.95
C ALA A 258 -8.83 -24.77 20.75
N ARG A 259 -7.69 -24.92 20.07
CA ARG A 259 -6.36 -25.01 20.72
C ARG A 259 -6.03 -23.78 21.56
N ASN A 260 -6.41 -22.60 21.08
CA ASN A 260 -6.16 -21.34 21.79
C ASN A 260 -7.10 -21.16 23.00
N LEU A 261 -8.37 -21.54 22.88
CA LEU A 261 -9.38 -21.36 23.92
C LEU A 261 -9.31 -22.41 25.03
N ARG A 262 -8.94 -23.64 24.67
CA ARG A 262 -9.00 -24.83 25.52
C ARG A 262 -7.71 -25.62 25.38
N GLN A 263 -6.77 -25.35 26.28
CA GLN A 263 -5.53 -26.11 26.34
C GLN A 263 -5.83 -27.60 26.56
N GLY A 264 -5.25 -28.47 25.72
CA GLY A 264 -5.46 -29.91 25.80
C GLY A 264 -6.81 -30.41 25.25
N ALA A 265 -7.58 -29.58 24.56
CA ALA A 265 -8.81 -30.04 23.93
C ALA A 265 -8.56 -31.11 22.85
N GLN A 266 -9.39 -32.14 22.88
CA GLN A 266 -9.43 -33.22 21.89
C GLN A 266 -10.55 -32.95 20.89
N ILE A 267 -10.23 -33.02 19.61
CA ILE A 267 -11.22 -32.90 18.54
C ILE A 267 -12.00 -34.21 18.45
N GLN A 268 -13.31 -34.17 18.67
CA GLN A 268 -14.19 -35.34 18.59
C GLN A 268 -14.85 -35.48 17.22
N GLY A 269 -15.10 -34.36 16.52
CA GLY A 269 -15.73 -34.40 15.20
C GLY A 269 -15.73 -33.04 14.50
N TYR A 270 -15.86 -33.09 13.18
CA TYR A 270 -16.04 -31.91 12.32
C TYR A 270 -17.16 -32.17 11.32
N GLU A 271 -18.02 -31.18 11.12
CA GLU A 271 -19.09 -31.20 10.13
C GLU A 271 -18.99 -29.96 9.23
N ASP A 272 -18.95 -30.17 7.92
CA ASP A 272 -18.99 -29.09 6.94
C ASP A 272 -20.41 -28.52 6.84
N GLN A 273 -20.52 -27.19 7.00
CA GLN A 273 -21.76 -26.43 7.00
C GLN A 273 -21.83 -25.44 5.83
N THR A 274 -20.89 -25.51 4.88
CA THR A 274 -20.75 -24.54 3.79
C THR A 274 -22.01 -24.43 2.94
N ALA A 275 -22.62 -25.57 2.58
CA ALA A 275 -23.83 -25.59 1.76
C ALA A 275 -25.06 -24.99 2.48
N GLU A 276 -25.15 -25.14 3.80
CA GLU A 276 -26.22 -24.52 4.60
C GLU A 276 -25.97 -23.02 4.78
N ALA A 277 -24.73 -22.63 5.09
CA ALA A 277 -24.35 -21.22 5.20
C ALA A 277 -24.59 -20.45 3.89
N MET A 278 -24.30 -21.08 2.74
CA MET A 278 -24.59 -20.51 1.42
C MET A 278 -26.09 -20.35 1.15
N ARG A 279 -26.95 -21.25 1.67
CA ARG A 279 -28.42 -21.12 1.55
C ARG A 279 -28.98 -19.99 2.41
N GLN A 280 -28.38 -19.76 3.57
CA GLN A 280 -28.76 -18.67 4.48
C GLN A 280 -28.28 -17.30 3.98
N LEU A 281 -27.21 -17.29 3.18
CA LEU A 281 -26.71 -16.09 2.54
C LEU A 281 -27.71 -15.63 1.46
N LYS A 282 -28.44 -14.54 1.75
CA LYS A 282 -29.45 -13.98 0.82
C LYS A 282 -28.85 -13.39 -0.47
N GLN A 283 -27.53 -13.20 -0.52
CA GLN A 283 -26.84 -12.56 -1.65
C GLN A 283 -25.84 -13.53 -2.28
N PRO A 284 -25.74 -13.58 -3.62
CA PRO A 284 -24.71 -14.36 -4.27
C PRO A 284 -23.32 -13.80 -3.91
N LEU A 285 -22.35 -14.70 -3.74
CA LEU A 285 -20.96 -14.30 -3.63
C LEU A 285 -20.50 -13.72 -4.97
N THR A 286 -19.82 -12.58 -4.92
CA THR A 286 -19.18 -11.98 -6.10
C THR A 286 -17.91 -12.75 -6.45
N ALA A 287 -17.43 -12.60 -7.68
CA ALA A 287 -16.13 -13.14 -8.11
C ALA A 287 -15.03 -12.77 -7.10
N GLY A 288 -14.13 -13.72 -6.82
CA GLY A 288 -13.05 -13.57 -5.84
C GLY A 288 -13.49 -13.68 -4.37
N LYS A 289 -14.77 -13.92 -4.07
CA LYS A 289 -15.24 -14.23 -2.72
C LYS A 289 -15.60 -15.71 -2.58
N GLN A 290 -15.18 -16.31 -1.48
CA GLN A 290 -15.52 -17.67 -1.09
C GLN A 290 -16.09 -17.68 0.33
N LEU A 291 -17.01 -18.58 0.60
CA LEU A 291 -17.53 -18.88 1.93
C LEU A 291 -17.15 -20.33 2.25
N ASP A 292 -16.64 -20.56 3.44
CA ASP A 292 -16.45 -21.86 4.05
C ASP A 292 -17.11 -21.80 5.44
N ALA A 293 -17.85 -22.81 5.84
CA ALA A 293 -18.47 -22.85 7.15
C ALA A 293 -18.37 -24.25 7.75
N GLY A 294 -18.22 -24.32 9.06
CA GLY A 294 -18.04 -25.60 9.74
C GLY A 294 -18.50 -25.59 11.17
N GLN A 295 -18.62 -26.79 11.70
CA GLN A 295 -18.91 -27.08 13.10
C GLN A 295 -17.87 -28.05 13.63
N LEU A 296 -17.26 -27.73 14.78
CA LEU A 296 -16.24 -28.52 15.44
C LEU A 296 -16.72 -28.92 16.83
N LEU A 297 -16.80 -30.22 17.11
CA LEU A 297 -17.05 -30.75 18.45
C LEU A 297 -15.72 -31.08 19.11
N ILE A 298 -15.50 -30.52 20.30
CA ILE A 298 -14.30 -30.77 21.12
C ILE A 298 -14.68 -31.28 22.50
N ALA A 299 -13.77 -32.01 23.13
CA ALA A 299 -13.84 -32.37 24.54
C ALA A 299 -12.57 -31.97 25.29
N TYR A 300 -12.73 -31.58 26.55
CA TYR A 300 -11.64 -31.19 27.43
C TYR A 300 -12.05 -31.41 28.89
N THR A 301 -11.09 -31.24 29.81
CA THR A 301 -11.38 -31.26 31.25
C THR A 301 -11.17 -29.86 31.81
N GLU A 302 -12.17 -29.32 32.50
CA GLU A 302 -12.08 -28.03 33.19
C GLU A 302 -12.37 -28.26 34.67
N ASN A 303 -11.39 -27.99 35.53
CA ASN A 303 -11.48 -28.23 36.98
C ASN A 303 -11.92 -29.67 37.35
N GLY A 304 -11.42 -30.66 36.62
CA GLY A 304 -11.76 -32.09 36.83
C GLY A 304 -13.13 -32.51 36.26
N VAL A 305 -13.89 -31.59 35.66
CA VAL A 305 -15.18 -31.90 35.04
C VAL A 305 -14.97 -32.17 33.54
N PRO A 306 -15.43 -33.31 33.02
CA PRO A 306 -15.40 -33.57 31.59
C PRO A 306 -16.41 -32.68 30.87
N MET A 307 -15.92 -31.88 29.93
CA MET A 307 -16.68 -30.90 29.16
C MET A 307 -16.72 -31.29 27.69
N GLN A 308 -17.82 -30.93 27.03
CA GLN A 308 -17.95 -30.92 25.59
C GLN A 308 -18.30 -29.50 25.13
N GLU A 309 -17.74 -29.09 24.00
CA GLU A 309 -18.01 -27.79 23.40
C GLU A 309 -18.17 -27.90 21.88
N LEU A 310 -19.22 -27.27 21.37
CA LEU A 310 -19.54 -27.19 19.96
C LEU A 310 -19.23 -25.79 19.46
N LEU A 311 -18.28 -25.67 18.54
CA LEU A 311 -17.88 -24.41 17.92
C LEU A 311 -18.42 -24.34 16.49
N ARG A 312 -19.02 -23.21 16.10
CA ARG A 312 -19.49 -22.95 14.73
C ARG A 312 -18.96 -21.62 14.23
N ALA A 313 -18.47 -21.60 12.99
CA ALA A 313 -18.04 -20.38 12.33
C ALA A 313 -18.29 -20.44 10.83
N ALA A 314 -18.45 -19.26 10.24
CA ALA A 314 -18.41 -19.03 8.81
C ALA A 314 -17.21 -18.14 8.50
N VAL A 315 -16.29 -18.66 7.69
CA VAL A 315 -15.11 -17.97 7.18
C VAL A 315 -15.40 -17.46 5.78
N HIS A 316 -15.22 -16.16 5.58
CA HIS A 316 -15.23 -15.59 4.23
C HIS A 316 -13.79 -15.36 3.79
N PHE A 317 -13.50 -15.73 2.55
CA PHE A 317 -12.26 -15.36 1.89
C PHE A 317 -12.57 -14.34 0.80
N SER A 318 -11.73 -13.32 0.68
CA SER A 318 -11.77 -12.37 -0.44
C SER A 318 -10.38 -12.24 -1.06
N THR A 319 -10.31 -12.39 -2.37
CA THR A 319 -9.08 -12.24 -3.15
C THR A 319 -9.16 -10.98 -3.99
N VAL A 320 -8.14 -10.12 -3.87
CA VAL A 320 -7.97 -8.90 -4.66
C VAL A 320 -6.55 -8.89 -5.21
N GLY A 321 -6.42 -9.01 -6.54
CA GLY A 321 -5.11 -9.24 -7.17
C GLY A 321 -4.50 -10.56 -6.69
N SER A 322 -3.29 -10.51 -6.15
CA SER A 322 -2.59 -11.66 -5.56
C SER A 322 -2.81 -11.80 -4.04
N SER A 323 -3.54 -10.87 -3.41
CA SER A 323 -3.76 -10.88 -1.96
C SER A 323 -5.05 -11.63 -1.62
N THR A 324 -5.00 -12.53 -0.64
CA THR A 324 -6.18 -13.22 -0.09
C THR A 324 -6.34 -12.90 1.38
N MET A 325 -7.52 -12.39 1.73
CA MET A 325 -7.95 -12.09 3.10
C MET A 325 -8.90 -13.18 3.59
N GLY A 326 -8.70 -13.65 4.82
CA GLY A 326 -9.69 -14.42 5.55
C GLY A 326 -10.37 -13.56 6.61
N GLN A 327 -11.66 -13.77 6.82
CA GLN A 327 -12.43 -13.10 7.86
C GLN A 327 -13.46 -14.03 8.48
N VAL A 328 -13.61 -13.92 9.79
CA VAL A 328 -14.71 -14.51 10.57
C VAL A 328 -15.31 -13.40 11.39
N TYR A 329 -16.63 -13.18 11.30
CA TYR A 329 -17.28 -12.12 12.08
C TYR A 329 -17.41 -12.50 13.57
N MET A 330 -17.69 -13.78 13.85
CA MET A 330 -17.75 -14.33 15.20
C MET A 330 -17.69 -15.86 15.16
N VAL A 331 -17.32 -16.45 16.29
CA VAL A 331 -17.40 -17.91 16.51
C VAL A 331 -18.45 -18.18 17.55
N TYR A 332 -19.49 -18.92 17.20
CA TYR A 332 -20.49 -19.33 18.17
C TYR A 332 -20.00 -20.58 18.91
N GLY A 333 -20.20 -20.61 20.22
CA GLY A 333 -19.83 -21.74 21.07
C GLY A 333 -20.99 -22.17 21.97
N HIS A 334 -21.18 -23.47 22.14
CA HIS A 334 -21.99 -24.05 23.21
C HIS A 334 -21.14 -25.04 23.99
N ARG A 335 -20.94 -24.78 25.28
CA ARG A 335 -20.26 -25.69 26.19
C ARG A 335 -21.21 -26.23 27.26
N ALA A 336 -21.04 -27.49 27.60
CA ALA A 336 -21.76 -28.19 28.66
C ALA A 336 -20.90 -29.34 29.20
N ARG A 337 -21.35 -30.02 30.27
CA ARG A 337 -20.72 -31.28 30.67
C ARG A 337 -20.86 -32.32 29.55
N ALA A 338 -19.92 -33.26 29.49
CA ALA A 338 -19.99 -34.37 28.56
C ALA A 338 -21.35 -35.10 28.66
N GLY A 339 -22.03 -35.27 27.52
CA GLY A 339 -23.36 -35.87 27.45
C GLY A 339 -24.54 -34.92 27.74
N GLN A 340 -24.29 -33.64 28.05
CA GLN A 340 -25.33 -32.62 28.30
C GLN A 340 -25.40 -31.54 27.21
N LEU A 341 -24.65 -31.71 26.12
CA LEU A 341 -24.64 -30.77 25.02
C LEU A 341 -25.95 -30.85 24.21
N ASP A 342 -26.70 -29.76 24.19
CA ASP A 342 -27.94 -29.62 23.41
C ASP A 342 -27.70 -28.78 22.14
N ALA A 343 -27.60 -29.46 20.99
CA ALA A 343 -27.35 -28.81 19.70
C ALA A 343 -28.57 -28.07 19.14
N GLU A 344 -29.78 -28.49 19.52
CA GLU A 344 -31.02 -27.83 19.10
C GLU A 344 -31.14 -26.48 19.81
N LEU A 345 -30.98 -26.48 21.14
CA LEU A 345 -30.97 -25.25 21.92
C LEU A 345 -29.90 -24.27 21.41
N PHE A 346 -28.70 -24.77 21.12
CA PHE A 346 -27.64 -23.94 20.56
C PHE A 346 -28.07 -23.26 19.26
N SER A 347 -28.66 -24.03 18.33
CA SER A 347 -29.13 -23.51 17.06
C SER A 347 -30.26 -22.50 17.24
N THR A 348 -31.21 -22.73 18.15
CA THR A 348 -32.30 -21.79 18.47
C THR A 348 -31.77 -20.48 19.03
N VAL A 349 -30.84 -20.53 20.00
CA VAL A 349 -30.26 -19.31 20.59
C VAL A 349 -29.48 -18.53 19.54
N VAL A 350 -28.62 -19.19 18.74
CA VAL A 350 -27.85 -18.52 17.68
C VAL A 350 -28.76 -17.91 16.60
N ALA A 351 -29.81 -18.62 16.17
CA ALA A 351 -30.77 -18.11 15.19
C ALA A 351 -31.62 -16.95 15.71
N SER A 352 -31.76 -16.80 17.03
CA SER A 352 -32.50 -15.70 17.65
C SER A 352 -31.73 -14.36 17.66
N VAL A 353 -30.43 -14.38 17.38
CA VAL A 353 -29.58 -13.18 17.44
C VAL A 353 -29.94 -12.25 16.28
N GLN A 354 -30.40 -11.05 16.62
CA GLN A 354 -30.78 -10.01 15.66
C GLN A 354 -29.96 -8.76 15.92
N GLY A 355 -29.06 -8.44 14.99
CA GLY A 355 -28.27 -7.21 15.06
C GLY A 355 -29.11 -5.96 14.91
N ASN A 356 -28.78 -4.91 15.64
CA ASN A 356 -29.39 -3.60 15.49
C ASN A 356 -28.79 -2.90 14.24
N PRO A 357 -29.61 -2.58 13.21
CA PRO A 357 -29.10 -2.00 11.96
C PRO A 357 -28.47 -0.62 12.15
N GLU A 358 -28.98 0.21 13.07
CA GLU A 358 -28.41 1.54 13.35
C GLU A 358 -27.03 1.42 13.99
N TRP A 359 -26.90 0.51 14.96
CA TRP A 359 -25.59 0.21 15.57
C TRP A 359 -24.61 -0.36 14.54
N GLN A 360 -25.06 -1.27 13.67
CA GLN A 360 -24.22 -1.84 12.61
C GLN A 360 -23.69 -0.77 11.66
N GLN A 361 -24.55 0.16 11.23
CA GLN A 361 -24.14 1.26 10.36
C GLN A 361 -23.10 2.15 11.06
N ALA A 362 -23.35 2.54 12.31
CA ALA A 362 -22.43 3.35 13.08
C ALA A 362 -21.09 2.63 13.36
N ALA A 363 -21.13 1.32 13.62
CA ALA A 363 -19.95 0.48 13.80
C ALA A 363 -19.10 0.44 12.51
N MET A 364 -19.73 0.27 11.35
CA MET A 364 -19.05 0.33 10.06
C MET A 364 -18.43 1.69 9.78
N THR A 365 -19.11 2.79 10.12
CA THR A 365 -18.54 4.15 10.03
C THR A 365 -17.32 4.33 10.93
N ARG A 366 -17.35 3.78 12.14
CA ARG A 366 -16.21 3.82 13.07
C ARG A 366 -15.02 3.04 12.53
N ILE A 367 -15.26 1.82 12.04
CA ILE A 367 -14.21 0.96 11.45
C ILE A 367 -13.62 1.61 10.21
N SER A 368 -14.44 2.14 9.30
CA SER A 368 -13.96 2.78 8.07
C SER A 368 -13.14 4.05 8.37
N LYS A 369 -13.55 4.85 9.35
CA LYS A 369 -12.77 6.00 9.82
C LYS A 369 -11.39 5.57 10.34
N ALA A 370 -11.32 4.52 11.15
CA ALA A 370 -10.06 4.03 11.69
C ALA A 370 -9.12 3.48 10.59
N ILE A 371 -9.66 2.73 9.62
CA ILE A 371 -8.91 2.27 8.45
C ILE A 371 -8.38 3.46 7.65
N LYS A 372 -9.23 4.47 7.39
CA LYS A 372 -8.83 5.67 6.66
C LYS A 372 -7.69 6.39 7.38
N GLN A 373 -7.81 6.61 8.69
CA GLN A 373 -6.76 7.24 9.50
C GLN A 373 -5.43 6.50 9.42
N HIS A 374 -5.46 5.16 9.41
CA HIS A 374 -4.25 4.36 9.25
C HIS A 374 -3.60 4.57 7.86
N HIS A 375 -4.38 4.53 6.78
CA HIS A 375 -3.87 4.79 5.44
C HIS A 375 -3.38 6.24 5.25
N ASP A 376 -4.09 7.22 5.82
CA ASP A 376 -3.65 8.62 5.81
C ASP A 376 -2.27 8.76 6.48
N GLY A 377 -2.03 8.03 7.59
CA GLY A 377 -0.73 7.98 8.27
C GLY A 377 0.37 7.39 7.40
N ILE A 378 0.13 6.24 6.76
CA ILE A 378 1.09 5.62 5.82
C ILE A 378 1.44 6.58 4.68
N ASN A 379 0.44 7.25 4.10
CA ASN A 379 0.66 8.20 3.01
C ASN A 379 1.47 9.42 3.46
N ALA A 380 1.22 9.93 4.67
CA ALA A 380 2.01 11.01 5.26
C ALA A 380 3.48 10.60 5.43
N ASP A 381 3.73 9.38 5.92
CA ASP A 381 5.10 8.86 6.09
C ASP A 381 5.83 8.71 4.75
N ILE A 382 5.15 8.19 3.71
CA ILE A 382 5.70 8.07 2.35
C ILE A 382 6.05 9.45 1.78
N ASN A 383 5.15 10.42 1.93
CA ASN A 383 5.38 11.78 1.45
C ASN A 383 6.56 12.44 2.18
N ALA A 384 6.65 12.26 3.50
CA ALA A 384 7.78 12.76 4.29
C ALA A 384 9.11 12.11 3.88
N TRP A 385 9.11 10.81 3.59
CA TRP A 385 10.30 10.11 3.07
C TRP A 385 10.72 10.65 1.69
N ASN A 386 9.78 10.77 0.76
CA ASN A 386 10.03 11.33 -0.58
C ASN A 386 10.60 12.75 -0.52
N ALA A 387 10.04 13.61 0.35
CA ALA A 387 10.52 14.98 0.52
C ALA A 387 11.98 15.01 1.02
N ARG A 388 12.33 14.16 2.00
CA ARG A 388 13.71 14.05 2.49
C ARG A 388 14.67 13.55 1.41
N GLU A 389 14.26 12.58 0.60
CA GLU A 389 15.12 12.01 -0.45
C GLU A 389 15.35 13.02 -1.58
N MET A 390 14.31 13.75 -1.99
CA MET A 390 14.44 14.84 -2.96
C MET A 390 15.33 15.97 -2.45
N ALA A 391 15.24 16.32 -1.15
CA ALA A 391 16.12 17.30 -0.55
C ALA A 391 17.60 16.89 -0.64
N LYS A 392 17.93 15.61 -0.40
CA LYS A 392 19.29 15.07 -0.57
C LYS A 392 19.77 15.14 -2.02
N ILE A 393 18.94 14.72 -2.97
CA ILE A 393 19.25 14.77 -4.40
C ILE A 393 19.52 16.21 -4.83
N ASN A 394 18.69 17.16 -4.39
CA ASN A 394 18.84 18.58 -4.70
C ASN A 394 20.13 19.16 -4.10
N ALA A 395 20.45 18.82 -2.84
CA ALA A 395 21.68 19.25 -2.19
C ALA A 395 22.92 18.71 -2.91
N ARG A 396 22.92 17.42 -3.29
CA ARG A 396 23.99 16.82 -4.09
C ARG A 396 24.12 17.49 -5.45
N GLY A 397 23.02 17.68 -6.16
CA GLY A 397 23.02 18.37 -7.45
C GLY A 397 23.51 19.82 -7.35
N ALA A 398 23.22 20.51 -6.24
CA ALA A 398 23.76 21.85 -5.99
C ALA A 398 25.28 21.82 -5.76
N ALA A 399 25.78 20.87 -4.96
CA ALA A 399 27.21 20.67 -4.73
C ALA A 399 27.96 20.32 -6.03
N ASP A 400 27.42 19.40 -6.84
CA ASP A 400 28.01 19.01 -8.13
C ASP A 400 28.07 20.21 -9.09
N ARG A 401 27.00 21.01 -9.17
CA ARG A 401 27.01 22.26 -9.96
C ARG A 401 28.03 23.26 -9.46
N ALA A 402 28.19 23.41 -8.14
CA ALA A 402 29.21 24.28 -7.57
C ALA A 402 30.62 23.78 -7.91
N ALA A 403 30.87 22.47 -7.85
CA ALA A 403 32.14 21.86 -8.22
C ALA A 403 32.47 22.07 -9.70
N ILE A 404 31.50 21.87 -10.61
CA ILE A 404 31.67 22.14 -12.05
C ILE A 404 32.01 23.60 -12.28
N ARG A 405 31.27 24.54 -11.68
CA ARG A 405 31.55 25.99 -11.82
C ARG A 405 32.96 26.33 -11.33
N ALA A 406 33.37 25.77 -10.18
CA ALA A 406 34.71 25.98 -9.64
C ALA A 406 35.79 25.41 -10.55
N GLN A 407 35.56 24.24 -11.16
CA GLN A 407 36.46 23.66 -12.15
C GLN A 407 36.55 24.52 -13.43
N THR A 408 35.41 24.90 -14.02
CA THR A 408 35.37 25.75 -15.22
C THR A 408 36.07 27.09 -14.99
N ASN A 409 35.89 27.72 -13.82
CA ASN A 409 36.58 28.96 -13.49
C ASN A 409 38.11 28.77 -13.42
N ARG A 410 38.58 27.64 -12.89
CA ARG A 410 40.02 27.30 -12.89
C ARG A 410 40.56 27.08 -14.30
N GLU A 411 39.80 26.39 -15.16
CA GLU A 411 40.17 26.18 -16.57
C GLU A 411 40.23 27.49 -17.36
N ILE A 412 39.24 28.39 -17.19
CA ILE A 412 39.24 29.73 -17.81
C ILE A 412 40.44 30.55 -17.34
N ALA A 413 40.74 30.55 -16.03
CA ALA A 413 41.90 31.25 -15.50
C ALA A 413 43.22 30.71 -16.10
N ALA A 414 43.34 29.39 -16.27
CA ALA A 414 44.48 28.75 -16.91
C ALA A 414 44.61 29.17 -18.39
N ILE A 415 43.53 29.14 -19.17
CA ILE A 415 43.52 29.58 -20.58
C ILE A 415 43.93 31.05 -20.71
N ASN A 416 43.40 31.93 -19.85
CA ASN A 416 43.75 33.34 -19.85
C ASN A 416 45.22 33.57 -19.52
N SER A 417 45.76 32.86 -18.53
CA SER A 417 47.18 32.93 -18.16
C SER A 417 48.10 32.46 -19.31
N GLN A 418 47.73 31.39 -19.99
CA GLN A 418 48.46 30.86 -21.14
C GLN A 418 48.41 31.85 -22.32
N THR A 419 47.25 32.46 -22.56
CA THR A 419 47.07 33.47 -23.61
C THR A 419 47.90 34.71 -23.35
N ALA A 420 47.94 35.19 -22.09
CA ALA A 420 48.79 36.31 -21.69
C ALA A 420 50.28 35.99 -21.89
N ALA A 421 50.73 34.80 -21.46
CA ALA A 421 52.11 34.35 -21.64
C ALA A 421 52.50 34.24 -23.12
N ASN A 422 51.61 33.69 -23.96
CA ASN A 422 51.82 33.59 -25.41
C ASN A 422 51.88 34.96 -26.10
N THR A 423 51.04 35.91 -25.67
CA THR A 423 51.04 37.29 -26.17
C THR A 423 52.32 38.00 -25.77
N ALA A 424 52.77 37.88 -24.53
CA ALA A 424 54.04 38.43 -24.05
C ALA A 424 55.22 37.88 -24.87
N ALA A 425 55.31 36.55 -25.02
CA ALA A 425 56.35 35.91 -25.83
C ALA A 425 56.31 36.33 -27.32
N THR A 426 55.12 36.64 -27.86
CA THR A 426 54.97 37.12 -29.24
C THR A 426 55.40 38.58 -29.36
N ASN A 427 55.01 39.44 -28.42
CA ASN A 427 55.44 40.83 -28.37
C ASN A 427 56.96 40.93 -28.21
N ASP A 428 57.57 40.10 -27.36
CA ASP A 428 59.03 40.02 -27.20
C ASP A 428 59.73 39.63 -28.52
N ARG A 429 59.17 38.64 -29.25
CA ARG A 429 59.69 38.25 -30.57
C ARG A 429 59.57 39.38 -31.60
N ILE A 430 58.43 40.08 -31.64
CA ILE A 430 58.21 41.20 -32.57
C ILE A 430 59.14 42.35 -32.20
N HIS A 431 59.21 42.75 -30.94
CA HIS A 431 60.08 43.83 -30.47
C HIS A 431 61.54 43.54 -30.79
N ARG A 432 62.02 42.32 -30.52
CA ARG A 432 63.36 41.88 -30.91
C ARG A 432 63.59 42.00 -32.42
N ARG A 433 62.66 41.52 -33.25
CA ARG A 433 62.76 41.67 -34.71
C ARG A 433 62.77 43.13 -35.16
N THR A 434 61.99 43.99 -34.51
CA THR A 434 61.99 45.43 -34.78
C THR A 434 63.35 46.05 -34.44
N LEU A 435 63.94 45.69 -33.29
CA LEU A 435 65.28 46.16 -32.91
C LEU A 435 66.37 45.64 -33.86
N GLU A 436 66.28 44.38 -34.29
CA GLU A 436 67.15 43.77 -35.30
C GLU A 436 67.05 44.51 -36.66
N GLY A 437 65.83 44.83 -37.08
CA GLY A 437 65.57 45.58 -38.31
C GLY A 437 66.09 47.02 -38.25
N ILE A 438 65.87 47.74 -37.14
CA ILE A 438 66.38 49.11 -36.95
C ILE A 438 67.91 49.12 -36.84
N GLY A 439 68.50 48.17 -36.12
CA GLY A 439 69.94 48.06 -35.97
C GLY A 439 70.67 47.42 -37.15
N GLU A 440 69.93 46.97 -38.17
CA GLU A 440 70.46 46.25 -39.34
C GLU A 440 71.35 45.05 -38.97
N TYR A 441 70.95 44.25 -37.98
CA TYR A 441 71.64 43.04 -37.57
C TYR A 441 70.68 41.85 -37.37
N ASN A 442 71.21 40.64 -37.48
CA ASN A 442 70.54 39.40 -37.09
C ASN A 442 71.15 38.86 -35.79
N THR A 443 70.33 38.29 -34.90
CA THR A 443 70.81 37.61 -33.69
C THR A 443 71.00 36.11 -33.93
N TYR A 444 72.12 35.57 -33.45
CA TYR A 444 72.50 34.17 -33.54
C TYR A 444 72.70 33.58 -32.16
N ASN A 445 72.42 32.28 -32.03
CA ASN A 445 72.73 31.51 -30.83
C ASN A 445 74.25 31.28 -30.79
N GLY A 446 74.94 31.92 -29.85
CA GLY A 446 76.37 31.78 -29.67
C GLY A 446 76.77 30.56 -28.84
N VAL A 447 78.06 30.24 -28.86
CA VAL A 447 78.66 29.15 -28.10
C VAL A 447 78.51 29.41 -26.59
N GLY A 448 78.11 28.40 -25.83
CA GLY A 448 77.91 28.52 -24.38
C GLY A 448 76.66 29.29 -23.97
N GLY A 449 75.71 29.52 -24.89
CA GLY A 449 74.44 30.20 -24.61
C GLY A 449 74.49 31.73 -24.71
N SER A 450 75.60 32.31 -25.20
CA SER A 450 75.68 33.73 -25.51
C SER A 450 74.81 34.09 -26.73
N THR A 451 74.58 35.38 -26.95
CA THR A 451 73.96 35.88 -28.19
C THR A 451 74.98 36.64 -29.01
N VAL A 452 75.08 36.34 -30.30
CA VAL A 452 75.95 37.08 -31.23
C VAL A 452 75.08 37.88 -32.19
N GLN A 453 75.34 39.18 -32.31
CA GLN A 453 74.70 40.04 -33.28
C GLN A 453 75.65 40.23 -34.46
N SER A 454 75.19 39.96 -35.68
CA SER A 454 75.96 40.21 -36.91
C SER A 454 75.14 41.08 -37.84
N SER A 455 75.77 42.07 -38.48
CA SER A 455 75.11 42.91 -39.47
C SER A 455 74.46 42.07 -40.57
N ILE A 456 73.28 42.50 -41.04
CA ILE A 456 72.60 41.89 -42.20
C ILE A 456 73.41 42.00 -43.49
N HIS A 457 74.37 42.94 -43.56
CA HIS A 457 75.27 43.15 -44.70
C HIS A 457 76.53 42.29 -44.63
N GLY A 458 76.78 41.60 -43.51
CA GLY A 458 78.01 40.81 -43.29
C GLY A 458 77.99 39.42 -43.94
N GLY A 459 76.84 39.00 -44.46
CA GLY A 459 76.67 37.83 -45.29
C GLY A 459 75.90 36.66 -44.66
N ALA A 460 75.58 35.66 -45.47
CA ALA A 460 74.60 34.62 -45.13
C ALA A 460 75.02 33.67 -43.99
N ARG A 461 76.32 33.53 -43.68
CA ARG A 461 76.86 32.59 -42.69
C ARG A 461 77.63 33.34 -41.61
N VAL A 462 77.44 32.95 -40.34
CA VAL A 462 78.10 33.56 -39.18
C VAL A 462 78.85 32.51 -38.41
N PHE A 463 80.12 32.77 -38.11
CA PHE A 463 80.99 31.87 -37.37
C PHE A 463 81.48 32.53 -36.09
N GLN A 464 81.58 31.75 -35.01
CA GLN A 464 82.15 32.20 -33.74
C GLN A 464 83.24 31.23 -33.29
N ASP A 465 84.34 31.77 -32.75
CA ASP A 465 85.44 31.00 -32.19
C ASP A 465 84.96 30.29 -30.90
N ALA A 466 85.03 28.96 -30.89
CA ALA A 466 84.62 28.14 -29.75
C ALA A 466 85.48 28.39 -28.51
N ASN A 467 86.72 28.87 -28.69
CA ASN A 467 87.64 29.18 -27.58
C ASN A 467 87.61 30.66 -27.18
N ASN A 468 86.99 31.53 -27.98
CA ASN A 468 86.87 32.96 -27.70
C ASN A 468 85.52 33.51 -28.18
N PRO A 469 84.48 33.51 -27.32
CA PRO A 469 83.14 33.92 -27.72
C PRO A 469 83.05 35.40 -28.15
N ASN A 470 84.06 36.23 -27.91
CA ASN A 470 84.10 37.61 -28.39
C ASN A 470 84.58 37.75 -29.85
N ARG A 471 85.03 36.66 -30.49
CA ARG A 471 85.44 36.66 -31.90
C ARG A 471 84.40 35.96 -32.77
N ALA A 472 83.56 36.76 -33.41
CA ALA A 472 82.66 36.30 -34.46
C ALA A 472 82.92 37.06 -35.76
N TYR A 473 82.67 36.41 -36.90
CA TYR A 473 82.69 37.05 -38.22
C TYR A 473 81.57 36.49 -39.09
N SER A 474 81.18 37.26 -40.10
CA SER A 474 80.17 36.89 -41.09
C SER A 474 80.78 36.84 -42.49
N THR A 475 80.22 36.01 -43.35
CA THR A 475 80.67 35.83 -44.74
C THR A 475 79.55 35.39 -45.66
N ASP A 476 79.61 35.82 -46.93
CA ASP A 476 78.73 35.40 -48.02
C ASP A 476 79.24 34.19 -48.79
N GLN A 477 80.40 33.65 -48.45
CA GLN A 477 80.94 32.49 -49.15
C GLN A 477 80.13 31.22 -48.82
N PRO A 478 79.40 30.63 -49.80
CA PRO A 478 78.53 29.48 -49.53
C PRO A 478 79.31 28.26 -49.03
N TYR A 479 80.59 28.16 -49.39
CA TYR A 479 81.51 27.09 -49.01
C TYR A 479 82.64 27.56 -48.10
N ALA A 480 82.43 28.65 -47.34
CA ALA A 480 83.39 29.06 -46.31
C ALA A 480 83.72 27.86 -45.41
N GLN A 481 85.00 27.47 -45.40
CA GLN A 481 85.54 26.49 -44.46
C GLN A 481 86.13 27.29 -43.30
N PRO A 482 85.45 27.34 -42.14
CA PRO A 482 85.99 28.06 -40.99
C PRO A 482 87.36 27.49 -40.62
N SER A 483 88.28 28.36 -40.18
CA SER A 483 89.51 27.90 -39.55
C SER A 483 89.18 27.05 -38.33
N GLY A 484 89.95 25.98 -38.08
CA GLY A 484 89.73 25.05 -36.97
C GLY A 484 89.47 25.79 -35.65
N GLY A 485 88.37 25.45 -34.98
CA GLY A 485 87.93 26.11 -33.75
C GLY A 485 86.73 27.05 -33.90
N TYR A 486 86.31 27.40 -35.11
CA TYR A 486 85.08 28.18 -35.31
C TYR A 486 83.87 27.27 -35.58
N VAL A 487 82.73 27.60 -34.98
CA VAL A 487 81.45 26.93 -35.23
C VAL A 487 80.49 27.89 -35.92
N GLU A 488 79.76 27.36 -36.90
CA GLU A 488 78.70 28.11 -37.56
C GLU A 488 77.53 28.28 -36.59
N LEU A 489 77.08 29.52 -36.42
CA LEU A 489 76.00 29.82 -35.53
C LEU A 489 74.66 29.68 -36.24
N GLU A 490 73.71 29.06 -35.55
CA GLU A 490 72.32 29.05 -36.02
C GLU A 490 71.66 30.40 -35.70
N ARG A 491 71.03 30.99 -36.71
CA ARG A 491 70.22 32.20 -36.52
C ARG A 491 69.10 31.90 -35.54
N ARG A 492 68.93 32.75 -34.54
CA ARG A 492 67.85 32.61 -33.56
C ARG A 492 66.52 32.95 -34.23
N ARG A 493 65.70 31.93 -34.54
CA ARG A 493 64.42 32.08 -35.25
C ARG A 493 63.30 32.63 -34.37
#